data_AF-A0A3C1D1G3-F1
#
_entry.id   AF-A0A3C1D1G3-F1
#
_cell.length_a   1.000
_cell.length_b   1.000
_cell.length_c   1.000
_cell.angle_alpha   90.00
_cell.angle_beta   90.00
_cell.angle_gamma   90.00
#
_symmetry.space_group_name_H-M   'P 1'
#
loop_
_entity.id
_entity.type
_entity.pdbx_description
1 polymer ?
#
loop_
_entity_poly.entity_id
_entity_poly.type
_entity_poly.pdbx_seq_one_letter_code
_entity_poly.pdbx_strand_id
1 'polypeptide(L)'
;MAIKKLILDLDMGVDDAMALAYAIASPEVELVGITTCFGNVRVDQSARNCLAVLDLLGRPEVPVYLGADRPLQATEPYTPPASTALIHGKNGIGGASVPASPYEPVGATSADGNAAVDYLIDAART
;
A
#
# COMPACT_ATOMS: atom_id res chain seq x y z
N MET A 1 4.83 1.45 -27.62
CA MET A 1 5.95 1.52 -26.66
C MET A 1 5.96 0.24 -25.85
N ALA A 2 7.11 -0.22 -25.35
CA ALA A 2 7.15 -1.38 -24.47
C ALA A 2 6.54 -1.03 -23.10
N ILE A 3 5.68 -1.89 -22.57
CA ILE A 3 5.03 -1.72 -21.27
C ILE A 3 6.08 -1.96 -20.17
N LYS A 4 6.15 -1.08 -19.18
CA LYS A 4 7.06 -1.23 -18.03
C LYS A 4 6.32 -1.83 -16.84
N LYS A 5 6.89 -2.89 -16.25
CA LYS A 5 6.40 -3.42 -14.98
C LYS A 5 6.72 -2.43 -13.85
N LEU A 6 5.73 -2.20 -12.98
CA LEU A 6 5.82 -1.27 -11.87
C LEU A 6 5.38 -1.96 -10.58
N ILE A 7 6.18 -1.80 -9.53
CA ILE A 7 5.79 -2.06 -8.14
C ILE A 7 5.73 -0.72 -7.45
N LEU A 8 4.68 -0.49 -6.67
CA LEU A 8 4.56 0.69 -5.80
C LEU A 8 4.75 0.26 -4.34
N ASP A 9 5.63 0.94 -3.61
CA ASP A 9 5.74 0.82 -2.15
C ASP A 9 5.05 2.03 -1.52
N LEU A 10 3.96 1.81 -0.78
CA LEU A 10 3.05 2.87 -0.34
C LEU A 10 2.76 2.80 1.17
N ASP A 11 2.79 3.95 1.83
CA ASP A 11 2.22 4.18 3.16
C ASP A 11 0.81 4.81 3.10
N MET A 12 0.14 4.66 1.94
CA MET A 12 -1.23 5.06 1.57
C MET A 12 -1.80 6.28 2.31
N GLY A 13 -1.32 7.43 1.87
CA GLY A 13 -1.90 8.74 2.02
C GLY A 13 -2.83 9.14 0.86
N VAL A 14 -3.19 10.43 0.86
CA VAL A 14 -4.07 11.06 -0.15
C VAL A 14 -3.36 11.14 -1.50
N ASP A 15 -2.10 11.55 -1.49
CA ASP A 15 -1.21 11.62 -2.63
C ASP A 15 -0.84 10.24 -3.17
N ASP A 16 -0.64 9.24 -2.30
CA ASP A 16 -0.44 7.84 -2.73
C ASP A 16 -1.66 7.29 -3.47
N ALA A 17 -2.88 7.58 -3.00
CA ALA A 17 -4.10 7.19 -3.70
C ALA A 17 -4.18 7.85 -5.09
N MET A 18 -3.74 9.10 -5.22
CA MET A 18 -3.64 9.79 -6.51
C MET A 18 -2.56 9.18 -7.41
N ALA A 19 -1.40 8.82 -6.86
CA ALA A 19 -0.31 8.17 -7.60
C ALA A 19 -0.73 6.77 -8.10
N LEU A 20 -1.46 6.01 -7.28
CA LEU A 20 -2.03 4.72 -7.67
C LEU A 20 -3.05 4.88 -8.80
N ALA A 21 -3.96 5.85 -8.71
CA ALA A 21 -4.92 6.16 -9.78
C ALA A 21 -4.21 6.56 -11.08
N TYR A 22 -3.15 7.36 -10.98
CA TYR A 22 -2.34 7.76 -12.13
C TYR A 22 -1.64 6.56 -12.78
N ALA A 23 -1.04 5.68 -11.97
CA ALA A 23 -0.38 4.47 -12.46
C ALA A 23 -1.38 3.53 -13.16
N ILE A 24 -2.56 3.31 -12.60
CA ILE A 24 -3.62 2.47 -13.19
C ILE A 24 -4.11 3.02 -14.53
N ALA A 25 -4.23 4.35 -14.65
CA ALA A 25 -4.70 4.99 -15.86
C ALA A 25 -3.64 5.08 -16.96
N SER A 26 -2.36 4.85 -16.64
CA SER A 26 -1.27 4.99 -17.61
C SER A 26 -1.13 3.73 -18.49
N PRO A 27 -1.21 3.86 -19.83
CA PRO A 27 -1.05 2.72 -20.74
C PRO A 27 0.41 2.27 -20.89
N GLU A 28 1.35 2.98 -20.28
CA GLU A 28 2.79 2.71 -20.37
C GLU A 28 3.28 1.74 -19.28
N VAL A 29 2.44 1.47 -18.27
CA VAL A 29 2.82 0.69 -17.10
C VAL A 29 1.89 -0.49 -16.86
N GLU A 30 2.47 -1.57 -16.37
CA GLU A 30 1.78 -2.72 -15.80
C GLU A 30 2.06 -2.71 -14.30
N LEU A 31 1.06 -2.33 -13.49
CA LEU A 31 1.17 -2.41 -12.04
C LEU A 31 1.08 -3.89 -11.62
N VAL A 32 2.21 -4.48 -11.26
CA VAL A 32 2.31 -5.92 -10.96
C VAL A 32 2.11 -6.26 -9.48
N GLY A 33 2.21 -5.26 -8.60
CA GLY A 33 1.93 -5.41 -7.18
C GLY A 33 2.18 -4.13 -6.40
N ILE A 34 1.68 -4.11 -5.17
CA ILE A 34 1.88 -3.03 -4.20
C ILE A 34 2.49 -3.63 -2.94
N THR A 35 3.56 -3.04 -2.45
CA THR A 35 4.05 -3.27 -1.09
C THR A 35 3.59 -2.12 -0.21
N THR A 36 3.43 -2.39 1.09
CA THR A 36 3.00 -1.36 2.03
C THR A 36 3.91 -1.25 3.23
N CYS A 37 4.05 -0.04 3.75
CA CYS A 37 4.80 0.24 4.96
C CYS A 37 4.05 1.22 5.86
N PHE A 38 4.63 1.51 7.03
CA PHE A 38 4.15 2.55 7.94
C PHE A 38 4.56 3.94 7.45
N GLY A 39 3.77 4.96 7.76
CA GLY A 39 4.12 6.36 7.47
C GLY A 39 2.90 7.28 7.61
N ASN A 40 2.21 7.58 6.50
CA ASN A 40 0.98 8.38 6.52
C ASN A 40 -0.09 7.76 7.43
N VAL A 41 -0.18 6.43 7.44
CA VAL A 41 -0.95 5.64 8.40
C VAL A 41 -0.14 4.44 8.91
N ARG A 42 -0.72 3.64 9.81
CA ARG A 42 -0.16 2.34 10.18
C ARG A 42 -0.23 1.39 8.99
N VAL A 43 0.73 0.47 8.88
CA VAL A 43 0.85 -0.44 7.73
C VAL A 43 -0.43 -1.25 7.46
N ASP A 44 -1.14 -1.67 8.50
CA ASP A 44 -2.40 -2.41 8.38
C ASP A 44 -3.55 -1.56 7.80
N GLN A 45 -3.56 -0.26 8.11
CA GLN A 45 -4.50 0.68 7.50
C GLN A 45 -4.07 1.01 6.07
N SER A 46 -2.75 1.14 5.82
CA SER A 46 -2.22 1.38 4.47
C SER A 46 -2.63 0.27 3.51
N ALA A 47 -2.37 -0.99 3.88
CA ALA A 47 -2.73 -2.15 3.08
C ALA A 47 -4.24 -2.25 2.80
N ARG A 48 -5.09 -2.01 3.82
CA ARG A 48 -6.55 -2.00 3.66
C ARG A 48 -7.02 -0.87 2.75
N ASN A 49 -6.42 0.31 2.84
CA ASN A 49 -6.72 1.43 1.96
C ASN A 49 -6.29 1.13 0.52
N CYS A 50 -5.10 0.56 0.30
CA CYS A 50 -4.64 0.14 -1.03
C CYS A 50 -5.65 -0.81 -1.69
N LEU A 51 -6.09 -1.84 -0.98
CA LEU A 51 -7.09 -2.79 -1.48
C LEU A 51 -8.43 -2.10 -1.79
N ALA A 52 -8.93 -1.26 -0.90
CA ALA A 52 -10.19 -0.53 -1.10
C ALA A 52 -10.12 0.42 -2.31
N VAL A 53 -8.99 1.11 -2.49
CA VAL A 53 -8.77 2.00 -3.64
C VAL A 53 -8.60 1.20 -4.93
N LEU A 54 -7.90 0.07 -4.92
CA LEU A 54 -7.80 -0.84 -6.07
C LEU A 54 -9.17 -1.34 -6.52
N ASP A 55 -10.01 -1.78 -5.58
CA ASP A 55 -11.37 -2.22 -5.87
C ASP A 55 -12.21 -1.09 -6.47
N LEU A 56 -12.12 0.12 -5.89
CA LEU A 56 -12.82 1.31 -6.40
C LEU A 56 -12.40 1.66 -7.83
N LEU A 57 -11.12 1.45 -8.15
CA LEU A 57 -10.54 1.70 -9.48
C LEU A 57 -10.69 0.51 -10.43
N GLY A 58 -11.37 -0.57 -10.02
CA GLY A 58 -11.66 -1.73 -10.85
C GLY A 58 -10.44 -2.62 -11.13
N ARG A 59 -9.44 -2.62 -10.23
CA ARG A 59 -8.21 -3.42 -10.33
C ARG A 59 -7.99 -4.34 -9.11
N PRO A 60 -8.99 -5.14 -8.71
CA PRO A 60 -8.91 -6.00 -7.51
C PRO A 60 -7.82 -7.08 -7.59
N GLU A 61 -7.34 -7.40 -8.79
CA GLU A 61 -6.38 -8.48 -9.02
C GLU A 61 -4.94 -8.10 -8.68
N VAL A 62 -4.64 -6.81 -8.45
CA VAL A 62 -3.30 -6.36 -8.08
C VAL A 62 -3.01 -6.75 -6.63
N PRO A 63 -1.99 -7.59 -6.36
CA PRO A 63 -1.71 -8.04 -5.01
C PRO A 63 -1.12 -6.92 -4.14
N VAL A 64 -1.55 -6.87 -2.88
CA VAL A 64 -1.03 -5.94 -1.86
C VAL A 64 -0.31 -6.76 -0.78
N TYR A 65 0.97 -6.48 -0.58
CA TYR A 65 1.81 -7.18 0.39
C TYR A 65 2.05 -6.33 1.63
N LEU A 66 1.85 -6.92 2.80
CA LEU A 66 2.16 -6.28 4.08
C LEU A 66 3.68 -6.23 4.29
N GLY A 67 4.19 -5.04 4.57
CA GLY A 67 5.59 -4.83 4.92
C GLY A 67 5.77 -4.39 6.37
N ALA A 68 6.80 -3.57 6.60
CA ALA A 68 7.20 -3.16 7.93
C ALA A 68 6.12 -2.35 8.65
N ASP A 69 5.93 -2.62 9.96
CA ASP A 69 5.02 -1.88 10.84
C ASP A 69 5.73 -0.80 11.69
N ARG A 70 7.06 -0.75 11.62
CA ARG A 70 7.90 0.20 12.37
C ARG A 70 9.30 0.39 11.73
N PRO A 71 10.01 1.50 12.05
CA PRO A 71 11.40 1.68 11.66
C PRO A 71 12.31 0.58 12.22
N LEU A 72 13.44 0.32 11.54
CA LEU A 72 14.37 -0.78 11.87
C LEU A 72 14.85 -0.80 13.34
N GLN A 73 15.04 0.36 13.96
CA GLN A 73 15.53 0.48 15.34
C GLN A 73 14.41 0.72 16.37
N ALA A 74 13.16 0.81 15.95
CA ALA A 74 12.05 0.98 16.87
C ALA A 74 11.74 -0.35 17.57
N THR A 75 11.39 -0.29 18.84
CA THR A 75 10.92 -1.45 19.61
C THR A 75 9.40 -1.54 19.64
N GLU A 76 8.71 -0.45 19.29
CA GLU A 76 7.25 -0.34 19.32
C GLU A 76 6.69 -0.10 17.92
N PRO A 77 5.44 -0.52 17.63
CA PRO A 77 4.76 -0.22 16.37
C PRO A 77 4.70 1.29 16.10
N TYR A 78 4.87 1.67 14.83
CA TYR A 78 4.79 3.07 14.44
C TYR A 78 3.41 3.67 14.73
N THR A 79 3.40 4.92 15.18
CA THR A 79 2.19 5.71 15.37
C THR A 79 2.34 7.03 14.61
N PRO A 80 1.47 7.32 13.62
CA PRO A 80 1.52 8.56 12.88
C PRO A 80 1.35 9.78 13.81
N PRO A 81 2.16 10.84 13.66
CA PRO A 81 1.99 12.06 14.44
C PRO A 81 0.69 12.76 14.06
N ALA A 82 0.16 13.58 14.97
CA ALA A 82 -1.10 14.30 14.74
C ALA A 82 -1.07 15.20 13.49
N SER A 83 0.09 15.75 13.13
CA SER A 83 0.28 16.55 11.91
C SER A 83 0.00 15.74 10.64
N THR A 84 0.39 14.47 10.60
CA THR A 84 0.14 13.58 9.45
C THR A 84 -1.35 13.32 9.30
N ALA A 85 -2.05 13.06 10.41
CA ALA A 85 -3.51 12.87 10.40
C ALA A 85 -4.28 14.14 10.02
N LEU A 86 -3.71 15.34 10.19
CA LEU A 86 -4.29 16.58 9.67
C LEU A 86 -4.19 16.69 8.14
N ILE A 87 -3.15 16.11 7.54
CA ILE A 87 -2.91 16.15 6.09
C ILE A 87 -3.71 15.05 5.38
N HIS A 88 -3.57 13.81 5.86
CA HIS A 88 -4.14 12.63 5.19
C HIS A 88 -5.46 12.15 5.81
N GLY A 89 -5.94 12.83 6.85
CA GLY A 89 -7.10 12.38 7.61
C GLY A 89 -6.77 11.19 8.51
N LYS A 90 -7.65 10.89 9.48
CA LYS A 90 -7.47 9.75 10.40
C LYS A 90 -7.49 8.39 9.69
N ASN A 91 -8.11 8.31 8.51
CA ASN A 91 -8.17 7.10 7.71
C ASN A 91 -7.11 7.04 6.60
N GLY A 92 -6.21 8.03 6.46
CA GLY A 92 -5.17 8.06 5.42
C GLY A 92 -5.62 8.53 4.04
N ILE A 93 -6.91 8.55 3.75
CA ILE A 93 -7.47 8.92 2.44
C ILE A 93 -8.37 10.16 2.51
N GLY A 94 -7.97 11.14 3.32
CA GLY A 94 -8.60 12.45 3.39
C GLY A 94 -10.00 12.46 4.03
N GLY A 95 -10.36 11.41 4.77
CA GLY A 95 -11.71 11.23 5.32
C GLY A 95 -12.75 10.73 4.32
N ALA A 96 -12.32 10.33 3.11
CA ALA A 96 -13.23 9.74 2.12
C ALA A 96 -13.86 8.44 2.64
N SER A 97 -15.13 8.21 2.29
CA SER A 97 -15.83 6.95 2.55
C SER A 97 -15.67 6.04 1.33
N VAL A 98 -14.85 5.01 1.47
CA VAL A 98 -14.61 3.99 0.44
C VAL A 98 -15.02 2.63 1.02
N PRO A 99 -15.80 1.81 0.29
CA PRO A 99 -16.13 0.45 0.73
C PRO A 99 -14.88 -0.37 1.03
N ALA A 100 -14.92 -1.17 2.08
CA ALA A 100 -13.83 -2.10 2.38
C ALA A 100 -13.74 -3.16 1.26
N SER A 101 -12.50 -3.51 0.90
CA SER A 101 -12.25 -4.63 0.01
C SER A 101 -12.64 -5.95 0.68
N PRO A 102 -13.19 -6.92 -0.06
CA PRO A 102 -13.39 -8.27 0.45
C PRO A 102 -12.08 -9.10 0.46
N TYR A 103 -11.00 -8.57 -0.12
CA TYR A 103 -9.69 -9.21 -0.15
C TYR A 103 -8.85 -8.84 1.07
N GLU A 104 -7.89 -9.71 1.39
CA GLU A 104 -6.93 -9.50 2.47
C GLU A 104 -5.52 -9.30 1.90
N PRO A 105 -4.68 -8.48 2.56
CA PRO A 105 -3.31 -8.31 2.11
C PRO A 105 -2.49 -9.58 2.35
N VAL A 106 -1.56 -9.84 1.44
CA VAL A 106 -0.64 -10.96 1.56
C VAL A 106 0.29 -10.72 2.76
N GLY A 107 0.36 -11.68 3.68
CA GLY A 107 1.20 -11.60 4.88
C GLY A 107 0.51 -11.07 6.14
N ALA A 108 -0.81 -10.85 6.14
CA ALA A 108 -1.55 -10.35 7.32
C ALA A 108 -1.47 -11.25 8.58
N THR A 109 -1.04 -12.52 8.43
CA THR A 109 -0.98 -13.52 9.51
C THR A 109 0.43 -13.95 9.91
N SER A 110 1.49 -13.42 9.30
CA SER A 110 2.86 -13.88 9.60
C SER A 110 3.47 -13.10 10.77
N ALA A 111 3.82 -13.80 11.84
CA ALA A 111 4.59 -13.27 12.97
C ALA A 111 5.99 -12.74 12.55
N ASP A 112 6.45 -13.14 11.36
CA ASP A 112 7.77 -12.80 10.78
C ASP A 112 7.70 -11.65 9.74
N GLY A 113 6.50 -11.12 9.46
CA GLY A 113 6.26 -9.71 9.06
C GLY A 113 6.92 -9.14 7.80
N ASN A 114 7.37 -9.94 6.82
CA ASN A 114 8.14 -9.41 5.68
C ASN A 114 7.70 -9.90 4.29
N ALA A 115 6.39 -10.15 4.10
CA ALA A 115 5.86 -10.56 2.79
C ALA A 115 6.20 -9.57 1.67
N ALA A 116 6.20 -8.26 1.97
CA ALA A 116 6.67 -7.24 1.04
C ALA A 116 8.15 -7.39 0.65
N VAL A 117 9.03 -7.72 1.61
CA VAL A 117 10.47 -7.90 1.36
C VAL A 117 10.71 -9.12 0.48
N ASP A 118 10.07 -10.24 0.82
CA ASP A 118 10.16 -11.47 0.03
C ASP A 118 9.67 -11.23 -1.41
N TYR A 119 8.54 -10.54 -1.56
CA TYR A 119 8.00 -10.16 -2.87
C TYR A 119 8.98 -9.29 -3.68
N LEU A 120 9.60 -8.28 -3.06
CA LEU A 120 10.59 -7.43 -3.74
C LEU A 120 11.83 -8.23 -4.18
N ILE A 121 12.30 -9.15 -3.34
CA ILE A 121 13.44 -10.02 -3.67
C ILE A 121 13.10 -10.94 -4.84
N ASP A 122 11.92 -11.55 -4.83
CA ASP A 122 11.50 -12.47 -5.88
C ASP A 122 11.23 -11.74 -7.20
N ALA A 123 10.56 -10.58 -7.15
CA ALA A 123 10.31 -9.76 -8.34
C ALA A 123 11.60 -9.24 -9.00
N ALA A 124 12.66 -8.98 -8.22
CA ALA A 124 13.94 -8.52 -8.76
C ALA A 124 14.75 -9.61 -9.49
N ARG A 125 14.39 -10.89 -9.33
CA ARG A 125 15.07 -12.03 -9.95
C ARG A 125 14.55 -12.38 -11.35
N THR A 126 13.46 -11.77 -11.78
CA THR A 126 12.75 -12.05 -13.04
C THR A 126 12.85 -10.90 -14.03
#